data_AF-A0A6P8ZDV9-F1
#
_entry.id   AF-A0A6P8ZDV9-F1
#
_cell.length_a   1.000
_cell.length_b   1.000
_cell.length_c   1.000
_cell.angle_alpha   90.00
_cell.angle_beta   90.00
_cell.angle_gamma   90.00
#
_symmetry.space_group_name_H-M   'P 1'
#
loop_
_entity.id
_entity.type
_entity.pdbx_description
1 polymer ?
#
loop_
_entity_poly.entity_id
_entity_poly.type
_entity_poly.pdbx_seq_one_letter_code
_entity_poly.pdbx_strand_id
1 'polypeptide(L)'
;MRRHLQLSIKQLTAGYINGQLSPLQVAEQALEDAVKLKTLNALVRATPELARQQAQESTERYTKQQPIGELDGITVAIKDNFCTANVHTTCASRMLQDFVPPYDATMSARLREAGAVLVGKTNMDQFAMGAGTVDSIYGPTKNIWSEDLASQDNWRIAGGSSGGSASAVAAGLCYAAIGSDTGGSTRNPASYCGVVGLKPTYGLCSRHGLIPLVNSMDVPGILTRSVSDCVQVLNAVAGPDPLDSTSVQRPYKKLQLPEVDQIDLSSLRIGIPKEYHCDELSAEVLETWTKVADLLETAGAKVRQVSLPNTAASIFVYTILNQCEVASNMARYDGIEYGHRAADERSTEQLYAQSRAEGFNQVVKTRILTGNFLLLRKNYDHYFEKALRVRRLIAEDFAKVFETQQEADKVDILLTPTTLSDAPVYKDFITLSNRDQCAVQDFCTQPANMAGIPAVSIPVRLSKAGLPLSLQLMSNSFNEQLLLTVARWIEAEVSFDSLQSLQRHAI
;
A
#
# COMPACT_ATOMS: atom_id res chain seq x y z
N MET A 1 13.93 0.36 26.21
CA MET A 1 13.30 1.56 25.63
C MET A 1 13.69 1.64 24.15
N ARG A 2 12.73 1.55 23.22
CA ARG A 2 12.92 1.40 21.76
C ARG A 2 13.45 2.67 21.07
N ARG A 3 14.57 3.23 21.55
CA ARG A 3 15.10 4.53 21.08
C ARG A 3 15.42 4.57 19.58
N HIS A 4 15.83 3.44 18.99
CA HIS A 4 16.11 3.37 17.56
C HIS A 4 14.88 3.69 16.69
N LEU A 5 13.65 3.42 17.15
CA LEU A 5 12.43 3.71 16.39
C LEU A 5 12.18 5.21 16.17
N GLN A 6 12.83 6.08 16.95
CA GLN A 6 12.82 7.54 16.75
C GLN A 6 13.70 7.98 15.59
N LEU A 7 14.56 7.10 15.09
CA LEU A 7 15.50 7.41 14.02
C LEU A 7 14.85 7.14 12.66
N SER A 8 15.16 7.98 11.67
CA SER A 8 15.01 7.64 10.25
C SER A 8 15.98 6.52 9.85
N ILE A 9 15.76 5.89 8.70
CA ILE A 9 16.69 4.89 8.15
C ILE A 9 18.09 5.50 7.96
N LYS A 10 18.19 6.74 7.48
CA LYS A 10 19.47 7.47 7.36
C LYS A 10 20.20 7.61 8.69
N GLN A 11 19.49 7.95 9.77
CA GLN A 11 20.08 8.06 11.10
C GLN A 11 20.43 6.69 11.69
N LEU A 12 19.61 5.68 11.42
CA LEU A 12 19.83 4.31 11.89
C LEU A 12 21.11 3.72 11.28
N THR A 13 21.25 3.82 9.95
CA THR A 13 22.46 3.39 9.23
C THR A 13 23.71 4.14 9.68
N ALA A 14 23.63 5.45 9.93
CA ALA A 14 24.74 6.19 10.54
C ALA A 14 25.14 5.64 11.93
N GLY A 15 24.15 5.23 12.73
CA GLY A 15 24.38 4.55 14.01
C GLY A 15 25.08 3.20 13.84
N TYR A 16 24.75 2.43 12.79
CA TYR A 16 25.43 1.18 12.45
C TYR A 16 26.88 1.41 12.02
N ILE A 17 27.14 2.40 11.15
CA ILE A 17 28.48 2.76 10.68
C ILE A 17 29.39 3.12 11.87
N ASN A 18 28.86 3.86 12.85
CA ASN A 18 29.61 4.32 14.00
C ASN A 18 29.67 3.30 15.15
N GLY A 19 29.11 2.08 14.98
CA GLY A 19 29.06 1.04 16.01
C GLY A 19 28.21 1.38 17.23
N GLN A 20 27.33 2.40 17.14
CA GLN A 20 26.43 2.82 18.22
C GLN A 20 25.19 1.93 18.31
N LEU A 21 24.80 1.32 17.18
CA LEU A 21 23.68 0.39 17.04
C LEU A 21 24.16 -0.82 16.23
N SER A 22 23.45 -1.94 16.35
CA SER A 22 23.71 -3.16 15.58
C SER A 22 22.46 -3.59 14.80
N PRO A 23 22.59 -3.95 13.51
CA PRO A 23 21.50 -4.56 12.76
C PRO A 23 20.87 -5.76 13.47
N LEU A 24 21.69 -6.63 14.07
CA LEU A 24 21.21 -7.79 14.81
C LEU A 24 20.35 -7.40 16.01
N GLN A 25 20.79 -6.41 16.81
CA GLN A 25 20.01 -5.94 17.96
C GLN A 25 18.67 -5.34 17.55
N VAL A 26 18.64 -4.58 16.45
CA VAL A 26 17.40 -4.01 15.92
C VAL A 26 16.47 -5.09 15.37
N ALA A 27 17.00 -6.10 14.69
CA ALA A 27 16.22 -7.24 14.20
C ALA A 27 15.64 -8.08 15.34
N GLU A 28 16.43 -8.39 16.39
CA GLU A 28 15.92 -9.11 17.56
C GLU A 28 14.80 -8.34 18.26
N GLN A 29 14.96 -7.03 18.45
CA GLN A 29 13.89 -6.23 19.06
C GLN A 29 12.60 -6.26 18.24
N ALA A 30 12.71 -6.16 16.90
CA ALA A 30 11.57 -6.26 16.00
C ALA A 30 10.87 -7.63 16.10
N LEU A 31 11.62 -8.73 16.20
CA LEU A 31 11.08 -10.08 16.37
C LEU A 31 10.40 -10.26 17.74
N GLU A 32 10.99 -9.75 18.82
CA GLU A 32 10.36 -9.72 20.14
C GLU A 32 9.04 -8.94 20.12
N ASP A 33 9.03 -7.79 19.45
CA ASP A 33 7.87 -6.92 19.35
C ASP A 33 6.76 -7.56 18.52
N ALA A 34 7.10 -8.31 17.48
CA ALA A 34 6.15 -9.09 16.70
C ALA A 34 5.43 -10.16 17.56
N VAL A 35 6.13 -10.74 18.55
CA VAL A 35 5.53 -11.65 19.52
C VAL A 35 4.62 -10.91 20.50
N LYS A 36 5.11 -9.79 21.08
CA LYS A 36 4.36 -8.99 22.07
C LYS A 36 3.07 -8.40 21.48
N LEU A 37 3.13 -7.93 20.24
CA LEU A 37 2.03 -7.26 19.53
C LEU A 37 1.28 -8.21 18.59
N LYS A 38 1.32 -9.53 18.86
CA LYS A 38 0.62 -10.54 18.06
C LYS A 38 -0.88 -10.28 17.92
N THR A 39 -1.50 -9.59 18.88
CA THR A 39 -2.92 -9.20 18.86
C THR A 39 -3.28 -8.24 17.71
N LEU A 40 -2.30 -7.51 17.16
CA LEU A 40 -2.49 -6.72 15.93
C LEU A 40 -2.72 -7.60 14.71
N ASN A 41 -2.18 -8.82 14.73
CA ASN A 41 -2.21 -9.74 13.61
C ASN A 41 -1.69 -9.11 12.31
N ALA A 42 -0.59 -8.34 12.41
CA ALA A 42 0.02 -7.63 11.30
C ALA A 42 0.84 -8.54 10.37
N LEU A 43 1.37 -9.65 10.90
CA LEU A 43 2.15 -10.64 10.16
C LEU A 43 1.38 -11.96 10.10
N VAL A 44 1.20 -12.52 8.90
CA VAL A 44 0.72 -13.92 8.75
C VAL A 44 1.84 -14.90 9.06
N ARG A 45 3.08 -14.47 8.89
CA ARG A 45 4.27 -15.28 9.13
C ARG A 45 5.46 -14.41 9.50
N ALA A 46 5.99 -14.57 10.70
CA ALA A 46 7.31 -14.05 11.03
C ALA A 46 8.41 -14.94 10.41
N THR A 47 9.60 -14.38 10.18
CA THR A 47 10.75 -15.10 9.63
C THR A 47 11.98 -14.99 10.55
N PRO A 48 11.90 -15.45 11.81
CA PRO A 48 12.93 -15.18 12.82
C PRO A 48 14.30 -15.75 12.45
N GLU A 49 14.38 -16.96 11.90
CA GLU A 49 15.66 -17.57 11.52
C GLU A 49 16.33 -16.78 10.38
N LEU A 50 15.55 -16.46 9.33
CA LEU A 50 16.03 -15.69 8.19
C LEU A 50 16.43 -14.26 8.60
N ALA A 51 15.61 -13.61 9.42
CA ALA A 51 15.86 -12.25 9.91
C ALA A 51 17.18 -12.20 10.70
N ARG A 52 17.40 -13.14 11.62
CA ARG A 52 18.65 -13.25 12.39
C ARG A 52 19.85 -13.48 11.50
N GLN A 53 19.74 -14.39 10.53
CA GLN A 53 20.81 -14.65 9.58
C GLN A 53 21.17 -13.39 8.80
N GLN A 54 20.20 -12.73 8.16
CA GLN A 54 20.42 -11.52 7.36
C GLN A 54 21.00 -10.38 8.21
N ALA A 55 20.52 -10.22 9.45
CA ALA A 55 21.00 -9.18 10.36
C ALA A 55 22.41 -9.47 10.89
N GLN A 56 22.77 -10.73 11.11
CA GLN A 56 24.13 -11.15 11.45
C GLN A 56 25.09 -10.86 10.29
N GLU A 57 24.73 -11.25 9.07
CA GLU A 57 25.53 -10.96 7.87
C GLU A 57 25.71 -9.44 7.66
N SER A 58 24.66 -8.64 7.91
CA SER A 58 24.73 -7.18 7.89
C SER A 58 25.67 -6.63 8.96
N THR A 59 25.57 -7.15 10.19
CA THR A 59 26.44 -6.75 11.31
C THR A 59 27.92 -7.02 11.00
N GLU A 60 28.23 -8.15 10.36
CA GLU A 60 29.58 -8.47 9.90
C GLU A 60 30.07 -7.49 8.82
N ARG A 61 29.21 -7.11 7.87
CA ARG A 61 29.52 -6.11 6.85
C ARG A 61 29.85 -4.76 7.46
N TYR A 62 29.05 -4.27 8.42
CA TYR A 62 29.35 -3.01 9.12
C TYR A 62 30.65 -3.10 9.95
N THR A 63 30.90 -4.24 10.61
CA THR A 63 32.14 -4.45 11.37
C THR A 63 33.39 -4.38 10.48
N LYS A 64 33.27 -4.85 9.23
CA LYS A 64 34.32 -4.79 8.20
C LYS A 64 34.34 -3.47 7.41
N GLN A 65 33.46 -2.52 7.74
CA GLN A 65 33.27 -1.26 7.00
C GLN A 65 32.91 -1.46 5.51
N GLN A 66 32.12 -2.49 5.21
CA GLN A 66 31.68 -2.87 3.86
C GLN A 66 30.15 -3.00 3.77
N PRO A 67 29.36 -2.00 4.18
CA PRO A 67 27.90 -2.05 4.02
C PRO A 67 27.51 -2.06 2.53
N ILE A 68 26.42 -2.75 2.20
CA ILE A 68 25.89 -2.83 0.82
C ILE A 68 25.34 -1.47 0.35
N GLY A 69 24.64 -0.76 1.23
CA GLY A 69 23.99 0.51 0.93
C GLY A 69 23.06 0.98 2.04
N GLU A 70 22.17 1.93 1.71
CA GLU A 70 21.29 2.61 2.68
C GLU A 70 20.26 1.69 3.36
N LEU A 71 19.97 0.52 2.79
CA LEU A 71 19.03 -0.45 3.37
C LEU A 71 19.72 -1.64 4.03
N ASP A 72 21.06 -1.67 4.08
CA ASP A 72 21.78 -2.79 4.70
C ASP A 72 21.49 -2.83 6.21
N GLY A 73 20.88 -3.93 6.66
CA GLY A 73 20.51 -4.13 8.06
C GLY A 73 19.19 -3.49 8.47
N ILE A 74 18.43 -2.93 7.53
CA ILE A 74 17.13 -2.31 7.81
C ILE A 74 16.03 -3.36 7.83
N THR A 75 15.24 -3.39 8.90
CA THR A 75 14.12 -4.34 9.02
C THR A 75 12.97 -3.95 8.11
N VAL A 76 12.54 -4.90 7.28
CA VAL A 76 11.44 -4.74 6.32
C VAL A 76 10.44 -5.88 6.44
N ALA A 77 9.18 -5.58 6.14
CA ALA A 77 8.13 -6.60 6.01
C ALA A 77 7.54 -6.58 4.59
N ILE A 78 7.06 -7.71 4.10
CA ILE A 78 6.59 -7.83 2.72
C ILE A 78 5.18 -8.42 2.70
N LYS A 79 4.24 -7.76 2.02
CA LYS A 79 2.87 -8.27 1.86
C LYS A 79 2.84 -9.69 1.31
N ASP A 80 1.95 -10.51 1.85
CA ASP A 80 1.91 -11.95 1.59
C ASP A 80 1.43 -12.35 0.18
N ASN A 81 1.24 -11.38 -0.73
CA ASN A 81 1.05 -11.60 -2.16
C ASN A 81 2.31 -11.34 -3.00
N PHE A 82 3.46 -11.06 -2.39
CA PHE A 82 4.74 -11.06 -3.09
C PHE A 82 5.46 -12.37 -2.80
N CYS A 83 5.81 -13.11 -3.87
CA CYS A 83 6.61 -14.32 -3.76
C CYS A 83 7.95 -14.00 -3.09
N THR A 84 8.37 -14.87 -2.17
CA THR A 84 9.66 -14.77 -1.49
C THR A 84 10.24 -16.16 -1.46
N ALA A 85 11.39 -16.38 -2.09
CA ALA A 85 11.94 -17.70 -2.31
C ALA A 85 12.04 -18.47 -0.98
N ASN A 86 11.48 -19.68 -0.96
CA ASN A 86 11.49 -20.58 0.21
C ASN A 86 10.74 -20.07 1.45
N VAL A 87 9.98 -18.98 1.34
CA VAL A 87 9.09 -18.47 2.40
C VAL A 87 7.66 -18.54 1.89
N HIS A 88 6.74 -19.07 2.70
CA HIS A 88 5.36 -19.24 2.25
C HIS A 88 4.76 -17.91 1.79
N THR A 89 3.95 -17.99 0.75
CA THR A 89 3.25 -16.85 0.15
C THR A 89 1.81 -17.25 -0.08
N THR A 90 0.91 -16.84 0.81
CA THR A 90 -0.42 -17.46 0.91
C THR A 90 -1.53 -16.56 0.40
N CYS A 91 -1.25 -15.28 0.15
CA CYS A 91 -2.26 -14.28 -0.18
C CYS A 91 -3.41 -14.24 0.84
N ALA A 92 -3.10 -14.54 2.11
CA ALA A 92 -4.09 -14.70 3.18
C ALA A 92 -5.24 -15.66 2.81
N SER A 93 -4.93 -16.75 2.10
CA SER A 93 -5.91 -17.65 1.49
C SER A 93 -5.62 -19.12 1.79
N ARG A 94 -6.69 -19.92 2.01
CA ARG A 94 -6.57 -21.39 2.10
C ARG A 94 -6.01 -21.97 0.80
N MET A 95 -6.39 -21.38 -0.33
CA MET A 95 -5.93 -21.78 -1.66
C MET A 95 -4.40 -21.86 -1.78
N LEU A 96 -3.66 -21.02 -1.05
CA LEU A 96 -2.20 -20.97 -1.11
C LEU A 96 -1.55 -21.14 0.27
N GLN A 97 -2.27 -21.67 1.25
CA GLN A 97 -1.81 -21.75 2.66
C GLN A 97 -0.45 -22.45 2.79
N ASP A 98 -0.20 -23.47 1.96
CA ASP A 98 1.02 -24.27 1.96
C ASP A 98 1.95 -23.95 0.76
N PHE A 99 1.66 -22.89 0.00
CA PHE A 99 2.47 -22.53 -1.17
C PHE A 99 3.81 -21.92 -0.76
N VAL A 100 4.89 -22.58 -1.16
CA VAL A 100 6.28 -22.11 -1.00
C VAL A 100 6.86 -21.82 -2.39
N PRO A 101 6.91 -20.54 -2.82
CA PRO A 101 7.47 -20.21 -4.13
C PRO A 101 8.98 -20.52 -4.19
N PRO A 102 9.47 -21.09 -5.31
CA PRO A 102 10.90 -21.34 -5.51
C PRO A 102 11.66 -20.11 -6.02
N TYR A 103 11.02 -18.94 -6.08
CA TYR A 103 11.57 -17.71 -6.64
C TYR A 103 11.14 -16.48 -5.83
N ASP A 104 11.92 -15.40 -5.95
CA ASP A 104 11.61 -14.09 -5.40
C ASP A 104 10.77 -13.27 -6.38
N ALA A 105 9.79 -12.52 -5.88
CA ALA A 105 9.30 -11.34 -6.58
C ALA A 105 10.44 -10.32 -6.74
N THR A 106 10.44 -9.54 -7.81
CA THR A 106 11.52 -8.56 -8.07
C THR A 106 11.66 -7.56 -6.92
N MET A 107 10.55 -7.14 -6.31
CA MET A 107 10.56 -6.29 -5.11
C MET A 107 11.29 -6.94 -3.93
N SER A 108 11.05 -8.24 -3.70
CA SER A 108 11.72 -9.02 -2.64
C SER A 108 13.20 -9.22 -2.93
N ALA A 109 13.56 -9.55 -4.17
CA ALA A 109 14.93 -9.72 -4.62
C ALA A 109 15.74 -8.43 -4.42
N ARG A 110 15.23 -7.28 -4.90
CA ARG A 110 15.91 -5.97 -4.78
C ARG A 110 16.14 -5.55 -3.33
N LEU A 111 15.17 -5.80 -2.44
CA LEU A 111 15.35 -5.52 -1.01
C LEU A 111 16.43 -6.43 -0.38
N ARG A 112 16.41 -7.73 -0.71
CA ARG A 112 17.43 -8.69 -0.24
C ARG A 112 18.83 -8.30 -0.76
N GLU A 113 18.93 -7.95 -2.03
CA GLU A 113 20.17 -7.46 -2.66
C GLU A 113 20.68 -6.16 -2.05
N ALA A 114 19.78 -5.29 -1.56
CA ALA A 114 20.13 -4.08 -0.82
C ALA A 114 20.54 -4.34 0.65
N GLY A 115 20.53 -5.60 1.10
CA GLY A 115 20.89 -6.00 2.46
C GLY A 115 19.79 -5.85 3.50
N ALA A 116 18.53 -5.65 3.07
CA ALA A 116 17.40 -5.52 3.99
C ALA A 116 17.11 -6.84 4.73
N VAL A 117 16.64 -6.71 5.97
CA VAL A 117 16.34 -7.83 6.86
C VAL A 117 14.83 -8.09 6.87
N LEU A 118 14.40 -9.24 6.35
CA LEU A 118 12.98 -9.59 6.29
C LEU A 118 12.49 -10.10 7.66
N VAL A 119 11.61 -9.33 8.31
CA VAL A 119 11.00 -9.73 9.60
C VAL A 119 9.80 -10.66 9.44
N GLY A 120 9.11 -10.59 8.30
CA GLY A 120 7.98 -11.46 8.01
C GLY A 120 7.12 -11.05 6.81
N LYS A 121 6.13 -11.90 6.54
CA LYS A 121 5.08 -11.70 5.56
C LYS A 121 3.87 -11.04 6.23
N THR A 122 3.41 -9.90 5.70
CA THR A 122 2.34 -9.11 6.33
C THR A 122 0.96 -9.59 5.89
N ASN A 123 -0.01 -9.46 6.81
CA ASN A 123 -1.40 -9.83 6.58
C ASN A 123 -2.11 -8.89 5.61
N MET A 124 -3.17 -9.42 4.99
CA MET A 124 -3.90 -8.76 3.91
C MET A 124 -5.30 -9.35 3.75
N ASP A 125 -6.21 -8.63 3.08
CA ASP A 125 -7.44 -9.25 2.59
C ASP A 125 -7.12 -10.37 1.57
N GLN A 126 -7.92 -11.44 1.55
CA GLN A 126 -7.67 -12.61 0.70
C GLN A 126 -7.49 -12.19 -0.77
N PHE A 127 -6.33 -12.54 -1.37
CA PHE A 127 -5.95 -12.13 -2.74
C PHE A 127 -6.08 -10.62 -3.02
N ALA A 128 -5.83 -9.79 -2.00
CA ALA A 128 -5.91 -8.34 -2.05
C ALA A 128 -7.33 -7.77 -2.26
N MET A 129 -8.38 -8.59 -2.07
CA MET A 129 -9.78 -8.23 -2.34
C MET A 129 -10.51 -7.70 -1.09
N GLY A 130 -10.19 -6.47 -0.68
CA GLY A 130 -10.89 -5.79 0.42
C GLY A 130 -10.24 -4.47 0.78
N ALA A 131 -10.88 -3.75 1.70
CA ALA A 131 -10.47 -2.42 2.16
C ALA A 131 -10.31 -2.33 3.69
N GLY A 132 -10.28 -3.47 4.40
CA GLY A 132 -10.22 -3.49 5.86
C GLY A 132 -9.18 -4.45 6.46
N THR A 133 -8.61 -5.35 5.67
CA THR A 133 -7.81 -6.49 6.16
C THR A 133 -8.59 -7.33 7.17
N VAL A 134 -9.85 -7.62 6.82
CA VAL A 134 -10.79 -8.40 7.65
C VAL A 134 -11.15 -9.74 7.04
N ASP A 135 -10.87 -9.94 5.75
CA ASP A 135 -11.21 -11.13 4.98
C ASP A 135 -10.11 -12.21 4.97
N SER A 136 -9.05 -12.03 5.76
CA SER A 136 -7.91 -12.95 5.88
C SER A 136 -8.29 -14.26 6.56
N ILE A 137 -7.76 -15.40 6.05
CA ILE A 137 -7.92 -16.70 6.73
C ILE A 137 -7.19 -16.76 8.09
N TYR A 138 -6.25 -15.85 8.33
CA TYR A 138 -5.50 -15.74 9.59
C TYR A 138 -6.19 -14.83 10.60
N GLY A 139 -7.40 -14.35 10.28
CA GLY A 139 -8.13 -13.37 11.07
C GLY A 139 -7.78 -11.92 10.71
N PRO A 140 -8.56 -10.96 11.23
CA PRO A 140 -8.41 -9.56 10.87
C PRO A 140 -7.12 -8.95 11.42
N THR A 141 -6.58 -7.93 10.73
CA THR A 141 -5.55 -7.05 11.28
C THR A 141 -6.19 -5.89 12.02
N LYS A 142 -5.77 -5.66 13.26
CA LYS A 142 -6.21 -4.52 14.08
C LYS A 142 -5.29 -3.33 13.87
N ASN A 143 -5.86 -2.14 13.91
CA ASN A 143 -5.11 -0.90 13.89
C ASN A 143 -4.48 -0.61 15.26
N ILE A 144 -3.19 -0.31 15.30
CA ILE A 144 -2.45 0.06 16.53
C ILE A 144 -3.06 1.28 17.26
N TRP A 145 -3.79 2.14 16.55
CA TRP A 145 -4.48 3.29 17.14
C TRP A 145 -5.76 2.93 17.92
N SER A 146 -6.22 1.67 17.85
CA SER A 146 -7.37 1.19 18.63
C SER A 146 -7.14 1.37 20.12
N GLU A 147 -8.18 1.77 20.86
CA GLU A 147 -8.11 1.93 22.32
C GLU A 147 -7.94 0.59 23.03
N ASP A 148 -8.67 -0.43 22.58
CA ASP A 148 -8.65 -1.77 23.15
C ASP A 148 -8.38 -2.83 22.07
N LEU A 149 -7.14 -3.31 22.02
CA LEU A 149 -6.73 -4.40 21.13
C LEU A 149 -7.21 -5.78 21.59
N ALA A 150 -7.66 -5.92 22.84
CA ALA A 150 -8.22 -7.16 23.36
C ALA A 150 -9.71 -7.31 23.02
N SER A 151 -10.41 -6.20 22.74
CA SER A 151 -11.81 -6.21 22.30
C SER A 151 -12.01 -7.12 21.08
N GLN A 152 -13.11 -7.88 21.06
CA GLN A 152 -13.44 -8.78 19.96
C GLN A 152 -13.87 -8.02 18.71
N ASP A 153 -14.65 -6.95 18.87
CA ASP A 153 -15.29 -6.25 17.76
C ASP A 153 -15.26 -4.71 17.85
N ASN A 154 -14.90 -4.15 19.01
CA ASN A 154 -14.85 -2.70 19.26
C ASN A 154 -13.43 -2.15 19.15
N TRP A 155 -12.79 -2.39 18.01
CA TRP A 155 -11.46 -1.92 17.63
C TRP A 155 -11.50 -1.32 16.21
N ARG A 156 -10.45 -0.60 15.78
CA ARG A 156 -10.43 0.11 14.49
C ARG A 156 -9.78 -0.72 13.39
N ILE A 157 -10.35 -0.72 12.19
CA ILE A 157 -9.74 -1.40 11.04
C ILE A 157 -8.39 -0.76 10.66
N ALA A 158 -7.45 -1.57 10.18
CA ALA A 158 -6.15 -1.09 9.68
C ALA A 158 -6.21 -0.56 8.24
N GLY A 159 -7.39 -0.58 7.61
CA GLY A 159 -7.55 -0.41 6.17
C GLY A 159 -7.13 -1.64 5.38
N GLY A 160 -7.21 -1.57 4.06
CA GLY A 160 -6.93 -2.74 3.24
C GLY A 160 -6.69 -2.43 1.77
N SER A 161 -6.12 -3.37 1.02
CA SER A 161 -5.78 -4.73 1.47
C SER A 161 -4.39 -4.89 2.08
N SER A 162 -3.58 -3.83 2.22
CA SER A 162 -2.24 -3.90 2.84
C SER A 162 -2.25 -3.46 4.32
N GLY A 163 -3.32 -3.74 5.06
CA GLY A 163 -3.45 -3.31 6.47
C GLY A 163 -2.39 -3.91 7.39
N GLY A 164 -1.97 -5.16 7.15
CA GLY A 164 -0.85 -5.77 7.87
C GLY A 164 0.46 -5.01 7.66
N SER A 165 0.74 -4.55 6.44
CA SER A 165 1.94 -3.74 6.14
C SER A 165 1.89 -2.39 6.86
N ALA A 166 0.77 -1.70 6.81
CA ALA A 166 0.62 -0.40 7.47
C ALA A 166 0.71 -0.52 9.00
N SER A 167 0.01 -1.52 9.57
CA SER A 167 0.05 -1.80 11.00
C SER A 167 1.44 -2.23 11.47
N ALA A 168 2.20 -3.00 10.68
CA ALA A 168 3.56 -3.41 11.03
C ALA A 168 4.52 -2.22 11.12
N VAL A 169 4.43 -1.27 10.18
CA VAL A 169 5.24 -0.04 10.19
C VAL A 169 4.83 0.88 11.34
N ALA A 170 3.53 1.08 11.53
CA ALA A 170 2.98 1.94 12.58
C ALA A 170 3.24 1.41 13.99
N ALA A 171 3.34 0.09 14.15
CA ALA A 171 3.67 -0.58 15.40
C ALA A 171 5.18 -0.76 15.64
N GLY A 172 6.03 -0.32 14.70
CA GLY A 172 7.49 -0.40 14.83
C GLY A 172 8.05 -1.82 14.69
N LEU A 173 7.31 -2.74 14.07
CA LEU A 173 7.79 -4.09 13.76
C LEU A 173 8.82 -4.08 12.61
N CYS A 174 8.82 -3.02 11.81
CA CYS A 174 9.76 -2.77 10.73
C CYS A 174 9.88 -1.27 10.46
N TYR A 175 10.92 -0.87 9.71
CA TYR A 175 11.08 0.52 9.24
C TYR A 175 10.31 0.79 7.94
N ALA A 176 10.20 -0.24 7.10
CA ALA A 176 9.47 -0.17 5.86
C ALA A 176 8.70 -1.46 5.59
N ALA A 177 7.59 -1.34 4.88
CA ALA A 177 6.88 -2.50 4.35
C ALA A 177 6.52 -2.32 2.88
N ILE A 178 6.56 -3.43 2.14
CA ILE A 178 6.00 -3.49 0.79
C ILE A 178 4.53 -3.84 0.89
N GLY A 179 3.70 -3.10 0.15
CA GLY A 179 2.28 -3.36 -0.06
C GLY A 179 1.97 -3.52 -1.54
N SER A 180 0.69 -3.68 -1.87
CA SER A 180 0.21 -3.57 -3.25
C SER A 180 -1.01 -2.67 -3.28
N ASP A 181 -1.13 -1.86 -4.33
CA ASP A 181 -2.19 -0.88 -4.50
C ASP A 181 -2.86 -1.07 -5.87
N THR A 182 -4.10 -1.55 -5.84
CA THR A 182 -4.91 -1.77 -7.05
C THR A 182 -6.05 -0.76 -7.17
N GLY A 183 -6.56 -0.26 -6.04
CA GLY A 183 -7.58 0.78 -5.97
C GLY A 183 -7.40 1.76 -4.81
N GLY A 184 -6.28 1.70 -4.09
CA GLY A 184 -6.10 2.36 -2.80
C GLY A 184 -5.38 1.51 -1.77
N SER A 185 -5.09 0.24 -2.08
CA SER A 185 -4.68 -0.75 -1.10
C SER A 185 -3.34 -0.54 -0.41
N THR A 186 -2.58 0.50 -0.75
CA THR A 186 -1.45 1.01 0.04
C THR A 186 -1.80 2.33 0.73
N ARG A 187 -2.48 3.25 0.03
CA ARG A 187 -2.78 4.60 0.54
C ARG A 187 -3.88 4.61 1.60
N ASN A 188 -4.95 3.85 1.42
CA ASN A 188 -6.03 3.67 2.40
C ASN A 188 -5.51 3.15 3.76
N PRO A 189 -4.79 2.02 3.83
CA PRO A 189 -4.25 1.54 5.11
C PRO A 189 -3.17 2.45 5.68
N ALA A 190 -2.39 3.13 4.84
CA ALA A 190 -1.44 4.14 5.30
C ALA A 190 -2.14 5.32 6.00
N SER A 191 -3.26 5.79 5.43
CA SER A 191 -4.10 6.83 6.03
C SER A 191 -4.57 6.44 7.43
N TYR A 192 -5.17 5.26 7.55
CA TYR A 192 -5.74 4.79 8.81
C TYR A 192 -4.71 4.44 9.87
N CYS A 193 -3.55 3.94 9.48
CA CYS A 193 -2.48 3.62 10.43
C CYS A 193 -1.58 4.82 10.75
N GLY A 194 -1.78 5.98 10.10
CA GLY A 194 -0.97 7.18 10.33
C GLY A 194 0.49 6.99 9.89
N VAL A 195 0.69 6.41 8.71
CA VAL A 195 2.01 6.21 8.09
C VAL A 195 2.01 6.76 6.66
N VAL A 196 3.20 6.98 6.09
CA VAL A 196 3.35 7.37 4.68
C VAL A 196 3.09 6.16 3.80
N GLY A 197 2.28 6.34 2.75
CA GLY A 197 1.94 5.27 1.80
C GLY A 197 2.06 5.74 0.37
N LEU A 198 3.06 5.26 -0.37
CA LEU A 198 3.30 5.60 -1.77
C LEU A 198 2.78 4.48 -2.70
N LYS A 199 1.93 4.87 -3.65
CA LYS A 199 1.71 4.15 -4.89
C LYS A 199 2.50 4.86 -6.01
N PRO A 200 3.60 4.27 -6.51
CA PRO A 200 4.34 4.86 -7.64
C PRO A 200 3.53 4.84 -8.94
N THR A 201 4.09 5.42 -10.00
CA THR A 201 3.56 5.31 -11.36
C THR A 201 3.44 3.85 -11.77
N TYR A 202 2.35 3.49 -12.45
CA TYR A 202 2.20 2.14 -13.00
C TYR A 202 3.37 1.84 -13.96
N GLY A 203 4.09 0.75 -13.70
CA GLY A 203 5.28 0.35 -14.46
C GLY A 203 6.63 0.89 -13.94
N LEU A 204 6.66 1.74 -12.90
CA LEU A 204 7.92 2.17 -12.26
C LEU A 204 8.57 1.06 -11.42
N CYS A 205 7.76 0.29 -10.70
CA CYS A 205 8.17 -0.88 -9.93
C CYS A 205 7.62 -2.15 -10.58
N SER A 206 8.44 -3.19 -10.63
CA SER A 206 8.08 -4.46 -11.27
C SER A 206 6.98 -5.20 -10.54
N ARG A 207 6.09 -5.82 -11.31
CA ARG A 207 5.03 -6.72 -10.85
C ARG A 207 5.44 -8.20 -10.96
N HIS A 208 6.66 -8.51 -11.38
CA HIS A 208 7.13 -9.89 -11.42
C HIS A 208 7.12 -10.51 -10.01
N GLY A 209 6.46 -11.66 -9.86
CA GLY A 209 6.24 -12.35 -8.60
C GLY A 209 5.26 -11.68 -7.61
N LEU A 210 4.63 -10.56 -7.99
CA LEU A 210 3.41 -10.09 -7.35
C LEU A 210 2.25 -10.95 -7.85
N ILE A 211 1.58 -11.67 -6.95
CA ILE A 211 0.37 -12.42 -7.26
C ILE A 211 -0.75 -11.41 -7.58
N PRO A 212 -1.28 -11.41 -8.82
CA PRO A 212 -2.07 -10.29 -9.32
C PRO A 212 -3.52 -10.32 -8.81
N LEU A 213 -4.06 -9.12 -8.60
CA LEU A 213 -5.49 -8.86 -8.48
C LEU A 213 -6.03 -8.36 -9.83
N VAL A 214 -5.54 -7.21 -10.31
CA VAL A 214 -5.88 -6.64 -11.63
C VAL A 214 -4.59 -6.22 -12.33
N ASN A 215 -4.17 -6.93 -13.37
CA ASN A 215 -2.87 -6.70 -14.01
C ASN A 215 -2.73 -5.27 -14.52
N SER A 216 -3.82 -4.70 -15.05
CA SER A 216 -3.79 -3.34 -15.60
C SER A 216 -3.80 -2.22 -14.54
N MET A 217 -3.87 -2.53 -13.24
CA MET A 217 -3.98 -1.54 -12.16
C MET A 217 -3.11 -1.83 -10.93
N ASP A 218 -2.61 -3.06 -10.78
CA ASP A 218 -1.76 -3.45 -9.66
C ASP A 218 -0.43 -2.69 -9.70
N VAL A 219 -0.09 -2.05 -8.59
CA VAL A 219 1.20 -1.39 -8.41
C VAL A 219 1.81 -1.82 -7.08
N PRO A 220 3.08 -2.26 -7.03
CA PRO A 220 3.80 -2.42 -5.78
C PRO A 220 3.87 -1.09 -5.03
N GLY A 221 3.41 -1.06 -3.78
CA GLY A 221 3.39 0.13 -2.95
C GLY A 221 4.41 0.05 -1.82
N ILE A 222 4.74 1.22 -1.24
CA ILE A 222 5.72 1.36 -0.16
C ILE A 222 5.03 2.02 1.04
N LEU A 223 5.27 1.49 2.23
CA LEU A 223 4.79 2.06 3.49
C LEU A 223 5.97 2.32 4.43
N THR A 224 6.05 3.53 4.99
CA THR A 224 7.13 3.97 5.90
C THR A 224 6.59 4.98 6.91
N ARG A 225 7.36 5.29 7.96
CA ARG A 225 6.97 6.35 8.92
C ARG A 225 7.27 7.76 8.42
N SER A 226 8.22 7.90 7.49
CA SER A 226 8.58 9.20 6.91
C SER A 226 8.68 9.15 5.38
N VAL A 227 8.53 10.32 4.74
CA VAL A 227 8.72 10.50 3.29
C VAL A 227 10.16 10.21 2.88
N SER A 228 11.12 10.59 3.72
CA SER A 228 12.54 10.32 3.48
C SER A 228 12.85 8.83 3.41
N ASP A 229 12.31 8.05 4.36
CA ASP A 229 12.45 6.59 4.34
C ASP A 229 11.76 5.98 3.11
N CYS A 230 10.61 6.53 2.69
CA CYS A 230 9.90 6.09 1.49
C CYS A 230 10.77 6.22 0.23
N VAL A 231 11.51 7.34 0.11
CA VAL A 231 12.43 7.57 -1.02
C VAL A 231 13.59 6.59 -1.02
N GLN A 232 14.16 6.26 0.14
CA GLN A 232 15.25 5.29 0.23
C GLN A 232 14.81 3.89 -0.23
N VAL A 233 13.61 3.47 0.20
CA VAL A 233 13.02 2.21 -0.25
C VAL A 233 12.74 2.24 -1.75
N LEU A 234 12.11 3.31 -2.26
CA LEU A 234 11.82 3.46 -3.69
C LEU A 234 13.11 3.39 -4.52
N ASN A 235 14.17 4.06 -4.08
CA ASN A 235 15.46 4.06 -4.76
C ASN A 235 16.13 2.67 -4.84
N ALA A 236 15.80 1.75 -3.94
CA ALA A 236 16.29 0.38 -3.99
C ALA A 236 15.46 -0.51 -4.91
N VAL A 237 14.15 -0.27 -5.04
CA VAL A 237 13.22 -1.19 -5.69
C VAL A 237 12.71 -0.72 -7.05
N ALA A 238 12.82 0.55 -7.40
CA ALA A 238 12.34 1.12 -8.66
C ALA A 238 13.28 0.87 -9.85
N GLY A 239 12.68 0.87 -11.05
CA GLY A 239 13.40 0.76 -12.31
C GLY A 239 13.06 -0.48 -13.13
N PRO A 240 13.56 -0.53 -14.38
CA PRO A 240 13.16 -1.52 -15.37
C PRO A 240 13.44 -2.94 -14.91
N ASP A 241 12.57 -3.87 -15.29
CA ASP A 241 12.74 -5.30 -15.03
C ASP A 241 12.43 -6.10 -16.30
N PRO A 242 13.37 -6.89 -16.84
CA PRO A 242 13.12 -7.74 -18.00
C PRO A 242 12.11 -8.87 -17.75
N LEU A 243 11.82 -9.21 -16.49
CA LEU A 243 10.85 -10.25 -16.12
C LEU A 243 9.40 -9.73 -16.07
N ASP A 244 9.20 -8.44 -16.28
CA ASP A 244 7.89 -7.78 -16.34
C ASP A 244 7.77 -6.94 -17.61
N SER A 245 7.03 -7.43 -18.61
CA SER A 245 6.81 -6.73 -19.87
C SER A 245 6.03 -5.42 -19.74
N THR A 246 5.44 -5.14 -18.58
CA THR A 246 4.76 -3.86 -18.28
C THR A 246 5.63 -2.88 -17.51
N SER A 247 6.81 -3.31 -17.08
CA SER A 247 7.80 -2.42 -16.51
C SER A 247 8.29 -1.45 -17.59
N VAL A 248 8.27 -0.15 -17.28
CA VAL A 248 8.69 0.88 -18.23
C VAL A 248 10.20 0.84 -18.38
N GLN A 249 10.66 0.64 -19.61
CA GLN A 249 12.07 0.50 -20.00
C GLN A 249 12.80 1.86 -20.04
N ARG A 250 12.60 2.67 -19.01
CA ARG A 250 13.26 3.96 -18.80
C ARG A 250 14.30 3.79 -17.69
N PRO A 251 15.56 4.21 -17.89
CA PRO A 251 16.55 4.19 -16.82
C PRO A 251 16.05 4.94 -15.58
N TYR A 252 16.11 4.29 -14.42
CA TYR A 252 15.70 4.91 -13.18
C TYR A 252 16.78 5.88 -12.68
N LYS A 253 16.39 7.13 -12.47
CA LYS A 253 17.23 8.12 -11.79
C LYS A 253 16.83 8.13 -10.31
N LYS A 254 17.80 7.83 -9.44
CA LYS A 254 17.58 7.90 -7.99
C LYS A 254 17.03 9.28 -7.61
N LEU A 255 15.96 9.28 -6.83
CA LEU A 255 15.36 10.49 -6.29
C LEU A 255 16.23 11.05 -5.18
N GLN A 256 16.27 12.37 -5.09
CA GLN A 256 16.98 13.10 -4.05
C GLN A 256 16.06 14.18 -3.49
N LEU A 257 15.75 14.10 -2.20
CA LEU A 257 14.92 15.12 -1.57
C LEU A 257 15.81 16.27 -1.11
N PRO A 258 15.50 17.53 -1.47
CA PRO A 258 16.17 18.70 -0.89
C PRO A 258 15.88 18.79 0.61
N GLU A 259 16.73 19.49 1.36
CA GLU A 259 16.41 19.83 2.76
C GLU A 259 15.17 20.72 2.84
N VAL A 260 14.44 20.65 3.96
CA VAL A 260 13.09 21.24 4.07
C VAL A 260 13.11 22.76 3.83
N ASP A 261 14.13 23.44 4.35
CA ASP A 261 14.37 24.88 4.20
C ASP A 261 14.76 25.30 2.77
N GLN A 262 15.10 24.34 1.92
CA GLN A 262 15.46 24.55 0.51
C GLN A 262 14.30 24.29 -0.45
N ILE A 263 13.14 23.84 0.05
CA ILE A 263 11.96 23.56 -0.78
C ILE A 263 11.24 24.88 -1.07
N ASP A 264 11.34 25.34 -2.31
CA ASP A 264 10.59 26.49 -2.82
C ASP A 264 9.27 26.03 -3.47
N LEU A 265 8.15 26.51 -2.91
CA LEU A 265 6.79 26.21 -3.40
C LEU A 265 6.20 27.34 -4.25
N SER A 266 6.88 28.49 -4.42
CA SER A 266 6.33 29.69 -5.05
C SER A 266 5.88 29.52 -6.51
N SER A 267 6.47 28.54 -7.21
CA SER A 267 6.14 28.20 -8.59
C SER A 267 5.13 27.05 -8.71
N LEU A 268 4.80 26.39 -7.60
CA LEU A 268 3.99 25.18 -7.58
C LEU A 268 2.50 25.50 -7.76
N ARG A 269 1.81 24.73 -8.60
CA ARG A 269 0.36 24.85 -8.80
C ARG A 269 -0.35 23.62 -8.25
N ILE A 270 -1.18 23.85 -7.25
CA ILE A 270 -1.95 22.81 -6.56
C ILE A 270 -3.40 22.85 -7.04
N GLY A 271 -3.89 21.72 -7.52
CA GLY A 271 -5.30 21.53 -7.84
C GLY A 271 -6.09 20.91 -6.69
N ILE A 272 -7.28 21.46 -6.44
CA ILE A 272 -8.28 20.96 -5.50
C ILE A 272 -9.48 20.46 -6.33
N PRO A 273 -9.61 19.14 -6.60
CA PRO A 273 -10.71 18.61 -7.40
C PRO A 273 -12.06 18.78 -6.70
N LYS A 274 -13.01 19.44 -7.37
CA LYS A 274 -14.34 19.71 -6.79
C LYS A 274 -15.14 18.44 -6.49
N GLU A 275 -14.94 17.38 -7.25
CA GLU A 275 -15.69 16.12 -7.17
C GLU A 275 -15.37 15.30 -5.90
N TYR A 276 -14.35 15.69 -5.15
CA TYR A 276 -13.99 15.06 -3.87
C TYR A 276 -14.76 15.65 -2.68
N HIS A 277 -15.48 16.78 -2.88
CA HIS A 277 -16.50 17.23 -1.94
C HIS A 277 -17.77 16.38 -2.14
N CYS A 278 -17.84 15.26 -1.41
CA CYS A 278 -18.98 14.35 -1.40
C CYS A 278 -19.69 14.35 -0.05
N ASP A 279 -20.93 13.85 -0.01
CA ASP A 279 -21.80 13.89 1.17
C ASP A 279 -21.22 13.07 2.34
N GLU A 280 -20.47 12.02 2.05
CA GLU A 280 -19.84 11.14 3.01
C GLU A 280 -18.54 11.70 3.61
N LEU A 281 -18.02 12.82 3.09
CA LEU A 281 -16.79 13.44 3.59
C LEU A 281 -17.02 14.02 4.98
N SER A 282 -16.33 13.49 5.98
CA SER A 282 -16.43 13.99 7.35
C SER A 282 -15.90 15.43 7.47
N ALA A 283 -16.53 16.21 8.36
CA ALA A 283 -16.12 17.59 8.63
C ALA A 283 -14.65 17.69 9.06
N GLU A 284 -14.14 16.74 9.86
CA GLU A 284 -12.74 16.75 10.30
C GLU A 284 -11.75 16.52 9.15
N VAL A 285 -12.10 15.68 8.17
CA VAL A 285 -11.27 15.50 6.96
C VAL A 285 -11.32 16.76 6.10
N LEU A 286 -12.49 17.37 5.92
CA LEU A 286 -12.61 18.64 5.19
C LEU A 286 -11.78 19.75 5.85
N GLU A 287 -11.87 19.92 7.17
CA GLU A 287 -11.05 20.87 7.93
C GLU A 287 -9.55 20.60 7.75
N THR A 288 -9.14 19.33 7.73
CA THR A 288 -7.75 18.92 7.49
C THR A 288 -7.30 19.30 6.09
N TRP A 289 -8.16 19.05 5.09
CA TRP A 289 -7.88 19.36 3.69
C TRP A 289 -7.74 20.86 3.47
N THR A 290 -8.66 21.67 4.00
CA THR A 290 -8.58 23.13 3.98
C THR A 290 -7.32 23.63 4.65
N LYS A 291 -6.99 23.13 5.85
CA LYS A 291 -5.77 23.53 6.57
C LYS A 291 -4.50 23.34 5.73
N VAL A 292 -4.35 22.20 5.07
CA VAL A 292 -3.14 21.92 4.27
C VAL A 292 -3.13 22.74 2.98
N ALA A 293 -4.30 22.99 2.37
CA ALA A 293 -4.42 23.92 1.25
C ALA A 293 -3.95 25.34 1.65
N ASP A 294 -4.41 25.84 2.80
CA ASP A 294 -4.03 27.17 3.32
C ASP A 294 -2.53 27.26 3.65
N LEU A 295 -1.93 26.19 4.19
CA LEU A 295 -0.50 26.11 4.45
C LEU A 295 0.31 26.19 3.15
N LEU A 296 -0.10 25.46 2.12
CA LEU A 296 0.56 25.51 0.81
C LEU A 296 0.43 26.90 0.17
N GLU A 297 -0.74 27.53 0.24
CA GLU A 297 -0.97 28.88 -0.28
C GLU A 297 -0.13 29.91 0.48
N THR A 298 -0.09 29.84 1.82
CA THR A 298 0.73 30.71 2.67
C THR A 298 2.23 30.57 2.37
N ALA A 299 2.68 29.37 2.02
CA ALA A 299 4.05 29.07 1.60
C ALA A 299 4.35 29.51 0.15
N GLY A 300 3.38 30.10 -0.55
CA GLY A 300 3.54 30.70 -1.88
C GLY A 300 3.06 29.84 -3.04
N ALA A 301 2.56 28.61 -2.81
CA ALA A 301 1.99 27.80 -3.87
C ALA A 301 0.69 28.43 -4.39
N LYS A 302 0.40 28.22 -5.68
CA LYS A 302 -0.86 28.66 -6.29
C LYS A 302 -1.89 27.55 -6.14
N VAL A 303 -2.80 27.71 -5.19
CA VAL A 303 -3.88 26.75 -4.94
C VAL A 303 -5.10 27.17 -5.74
N ARG A 304 -5.72 26.23 -6.47
CA ARG A 304 -6.99 26.49 -7.16
C ARG A 304 -7.87 25.27 -7.27
N GLN A 305 -9.16 25.52 -7.47
CA GLN A 305 -10.11 24.47 -7.78
C GLN A 305 -9.92 23.94 -9.21
N VAL A 306 -10.08 22.63 -9.39
CA VAL A 306 -10.08 21.94 -10.69
C VAL A 306 -11.26 20.96 -10.79
N SER A 307 -11.43 20.33 -11.96
CA SER A 307 -12.53 19.39 -12.20
C SER A 307 -12.00 18.08 -12.79
N LEU A 308 -12.38 16.98 -12.15
CA LEU A 308 -12.21 15.59 -12.57
C LEU A 308 -13.60 14.94 -12.64
N PRO A 309 -14.42 15.28 -13.66
CA PRO A 309 -15.86 14.97 -13.68
C PRO A 309 -16.17 13.47 -13.63
N ASN A 310 -15.25 12.60 -14.06
CA ASN A 310 -15.47 11.15 -14.04
C ASN A 310 -14.99 10.47 -12.74
N THR A 311 -14.58 11.23 -11.71
CA THR A 311 -14.11 10.68 -10.41
C THR A 311 -15.05 9.63 -9.85
N ALA A 312 -16.34 9.94 -9.66
CA ALA A 312 -17.30 9.01 -9.07
C ALA A 312 -17.53 7.74 -9.92
N ALA A 313 -17.29 7.81 -11.23
CA ALA A 313 -17.41 6.65 -12.10
C ALA A 313 -16.32 5.59 -11.83
N SER A 314 -15.20 5.97 -11.17
CA SER A 314 -14.11 5.04 -10.89
C SER A 314 -14.56 3.83 -10.09
N ILE A 315 -15.47 4.00 -9.12
CA ILE A 315 -15.99 2.92 -8.27
C ILE A 315 -16.63 1.79 -9.10
N PHE A 316 -17.49 2.16 -10.05
CA PHE A 316 -18.20 1.18 -10.88
C PHE A 316 -17.29 0.59 -11.96
N VAL A 317 -16.46 1.43 -12.59
CA VAL A 317 -15.48 0.98 -13.60
C VAL A 317 -14.48 0.01 -12.99
N TYR A 318 -13.97 0.32 -11.79
CA TYR A 318 -13.09 -0.55 -11.02
C TYR A 318 -13.74 -1.89 -10.75
N THR A 319 -14.97 -1.87 -10.25
CA THR A 319 -15.70 -3.10 -9.94
C THR A 319 -15.81 -4.02 -11.15
N ILE A 320 -16.18 -3.48 -12.33
CA ILE A 320 -16.32 -4.27 -13.56
C ILE A 320 -14.96 -4.83 -14.01
N LEU A 321 -13.96 -3.96 -14.17
CA LEU A 321 -12.64 -4.37 -14.68
C LEU A 321 -11.95 -5.34 -13.71
N ASN A 322 -12.05 -5.08 -12.41
CA ASN A 322 -11.53 -5.96 -11.37
C ASN A 322 -12.12 -7.36 -11.47
N GLN A 323 -13.45 -7.47 -11.53
CA GLN A 323 -14.11 -8.78 -11.56
C GLN A 323 -13.76 -9.55 -12.85
N CYS A 324 -13.71 -8.87 -14.00
CA CYS A 324 -13.29 -9.50 -15.26
C CYS A 324 -11.86 -10.04 -15.19
N GLU A 325 -10.90 -9.25 -14.73
CA GLU A 325 -9.51 -9.71 -14.61
C GLU A 325 -9.35 -10.77 -13.52
N VAL A 326 -10.10 -10.69 -12.41
CA VAL A 326 -10.10 -11.71 -11.35
C VAL A 326 -10.58 -13.06 -11.86
N ALA A 327 -11.65 -13.09 -12.67
CA ALA A 327 -12.14 -14.33 -13.27
C ALA A 327 -11.05 -15.05 -14.08
N SER A 328 -10.25 -14.29 -14.83
CA SER A 328 -9.11 -14.82 -15.58
C SER A 328 -7.91 -15.17 -14.70
N ASN A 329 -7.47 -14.24 -13.84
CA ASN A 329 -6.26 -14.39 -13.02
C ASN A 329 -6.37 -15.57 -12.05
N MET A 330 -7.56 -15.76 -11.46
CA MET A 330 -7.80 -16.81 -10.49
C MET A 330 -8.01 -18.19 -11.14
N ALA A 331 -8.10 -18.30 -12.47
CA ALA A 331 -8.33 -19.58 -13.15
C ALA A 331 -7.19 -20.59 -12.94
N ARG A 332 -5.97 -20.11 -12.69
CA ARG A 332 -4.77 -20.92 -12.46
C ARG A 332 -4.78 -21.73 -11.15
N TYR A 333 -5.66 -21.38 -10.21
CA TYR A 333 -5.74 -22.04 -8.91
C TYR A 333 -6.77 -23.15 -8.98
N ASP A 334 -6.29 -24.35 -9.29
CA ASP A 334 -7.09 -25.54 -9.57
C ASP A 334 -6.70 -26.75 -8.73
N GLY A 335 -5.60 -26.65 -7.95
CA GLY A 335 -5.10 -27.70 -7.07
C GLY A 335 -4.24 -28.75 -7.78
N ILE A 336 -3.81 -28.53 -9.03
CA ILE A 336 -3.00 -29.49 -9.78
C ILE A 336 -1.51 -29.27 -9.57
N GLU A 337 -1.00 -28.08 -9.92
CA GLU A 337 0.43 -27.79 -9.87
C GLU A 337 0.89 -27.33 -8.48
N TYR A 338 0.04 -26.59 -7.76
CA TYR A 338 0.34 -26.03 -6.45
C TYR A 338 -0.94 -25.60 -5.72
N GLY A 339 -0.81 -25.33 -4.42
CA GLY A 339 -1.90 -24.83 -3.58
C GLY A 339 -2.84 -25.93 -3.10
N HIS A 340 -4.04 -25.52 -2.68
CA HIS A 340 -5.04 -26.40 -2.10
C HIS A 340 -5.62 -27.37 -3.13
N ARG A 341 -5.63 -28.66 -2.81
CA ARG A 341 -6.24 -29.72 -3.61
C ARG A 341 -7.26 -30.47 -2.77
N ALA A 342 -8.51 -30.49 -3.23
CA ALA A 342 -9.56 -31.25 -2.58
C ALA A 342 -9.33 -32.76 -2.72
N ALA A 343 -9.80 -33.52 -1.73
CA ALA A 343 -9.85 -34.99 -1.77
C ALA A 343 -11.08 -35.48 -2.58
N ASP A 344 -11.21 -35.02 -3.84
CA ASP A 344 -12.27 -35.44 -4.75
C ASP A 344 -11.70 -36.11 -5.99
N GLU A 345 -12.04 -37.38 -6.19
CA GLU A 345 -11.53 -38.21 -7.27
C GLU A 345 -12.61 -38.60 -8.29
N ARG A 346 -13.82 -38.03 -8.19
CA ARG A 346 -14.96 -38.43 -9.04
C ARG A 346 -14.75 -38.06 -10.51
N SER A 347 -14.17 -36.89 -10.77
CA SER A 347 -13.80 -36.38 -12.10
C SER A 347 -12.87 -35.18 -11.94
N THR A 348 -12.17 -34.80 -13.02
CA THR A 348 -11.33 -33.60 -13.05
C THR A 348 -12.16 -32.34 -12.79
N GLU A 349 -13.37 -32.24 -13.34
CA GLU A 349 -14.27 -31.12 -13.16
C GLU A 349 -14.70 -30.94 -11.69
N GLN A 350 -15.00 -32.06 -11.01
CA GLN A 350 -15.35 -32.03 -9.59
C GLN A 350 -14.14 -31.68 -8.72
N LEU A 351 -12.95 -32.20 -9.04
CA LEU A 351 -11.71 -31.82 -8.35
C LEU A 351 -11.47 -30.31 -8.42
N TYR A 352 -11.60 -29.71 -9.61
CA TYR A 352 -11.46 -28.26 -9.79
C TYR A 352 -12.51 -27.48 -9.02
N ALA A 353 -13.78 -27.85 -9.15
CA ALA A 353 -14.88 -27.17 -8.48
C ALA A 353 -14.71 -27.22 -6.95
N GLN A 354 -14.40 -28.39 -6.41
CA GLN A 354 -14.25 -28.60 -4.97
C GLN A 354 -13.01 -27.89 -4.41
N SER A 355 -11.86 -27.99 -5.07
CA SER A 355 -10.62 -27.32 -4.64
C SER A 355 -10.83 -25.80 -4.57
N ARG A 356 -11.50 -25.22 -5.56
CA ARG A 356 -11.83 -23.80 -5.60
C ARG A 356 -12.90 -23.42 -4.57
N ALA A 357 -13.90 -24.27 -4.35
CA ALA A 357 -14.95 -24.03 -3.36
C ALA A 357 -14.40 -23.98 -1.93
N GLU A 358 -13.46 -24.88 -1.61
CA GLU A 358 -12.78 -24.99 -0.32
C GLU A 358 -11.70 -23.91 -0.11
N GLY A 359 -10.94 -23.60 -1.15
CA GLY A 359 -9.79 -22.68 -1.06
C GLY A 359 -10.16 -21.19 -1.04
N PHE A 360 -11.27 -20.80 -1.65
CA PHE A 360 -11.69 -19.39 -1.79
C PHE A 360 -12.85 -19.00 -0.88
N ASN A 361 -12.77 -17.79 -0.29
CA ASN A 361 -13.87 -17.21 0.46
C ASN A 361 -15.00 -16.72 -0.47
N GLN A 362 -16.08 -16.20 0.13
CA GLN A 362 -17.23 -15.74 -0.64
C GLN A 362 -16.93 -14.50 -1.50
N VAL A 363 -16.04 -13.60 -1.08
CA VAL A 363 -15.64 -12.41 -1.85
C VAL A 363 -14.97 -12.83 -3.16
N VAL A 364 -13.96 -13.70 -3.09
CA VAL A 364 -13.23 -14.19 -4.26
C VAL A 364 -14.17 -14.94 -5.21
N LYS A 365 -14.99 -15.87 -4.68
CA LYS A 365 -15.96 -16.63 -5.49
C LYS A 365 -16.97 -15.72 -6.19
N THR A 366 -17.50 -14.71 -5.49
CA THR A 366 -18.47 -13.77 -6.07
C THR A 366 -17.84 -12.95 -7.19
N ARG A 367 -16.59 -12.49 -7.03
CA ARG A 367 -15.88 -11.73 -8.07
C ARG A 367 -15.59 -12.60 -9.29
N ILE A 368 -15.21 -13.87 -9.12
CA ILE A 368 -15.03 -14.84 -10.23
C ILE A 368 -16.35 -15.04 -11.00
N LEU A 369 -17.44 -15.33 -10.28
CA LEU A 369 -18.76 -15.56 -10.92
C LEU A 369 -19.24 -14.32 -11.68
N THR A 370 -19.11 -13.15 -11.08
CA THR A 370 -19.53 -11.89 -11.71
C THR A 370 -18.65 -11.55 -12.90
N GLY A 371 -17.33 -11.73 -12.79
CA GLY A 371 -16.41 -11.54 -13.91
C GLY A 371 -16.72 -12.44 -15.10
N ASN A 372 -16.99 -13.72 -14.86
CA ASN A 372 -17.44 -14.64 -15.91
C ASN A 372 -18.74 -14.18 -16.57
N PHE A 373 -19.70 -13.68 -15.80
CA PHE A 373 -20.94 -13.11 -16.34
C PHE A 373 -20.66 -11.89 -17.23
N LEU A 374 -19.83 -10.95 -16.79
CA LEU A 374 -19.49 -9.73 -17.53
C LEU A 374 -18.73 -10.04 -18.83
N LEU A 375 -17.95 -11.11 -18.84
CA LEU A 375 -17.15 -11.57 -19.98
C LEU A 375 -17.91 -12.48 -20.97
N LEU A 376 -19.17 -12.86 -20.68
CA LEU A 376 -19.99 -13.59 -21.66
C LEU A 376 -20.09 -12.79 -22.97
N ARG A 377 -20.06 -13.47 -24.12
CA ARG A 377 -20.13 -12.84 -25.45
C ARG A 377 -21.26 -11.81 -25.59
N LYS A 378 -22.44 -12.08 -25.01
CA LYS A 378 -23.60 -11.18 -25.05
C LYS A 378 -23.50 -9.94 -24.15
N ASN A 379 -22.59 -9.97 -23.18
CA ASN A 379 -22.40 -8.96 -22.14
C ASN A 379 -21.13 -8.13 -22.36
N TYR A 380 -20.13 -8.68 -23.05
CA TYR A 380 -18.78 -8.12 -23.18
C TYR A 380 -18.77 -6.64 -23.60
N ASP A 381 -19.45 -6.31 -24.70
CA ASP A 381 -19.50 -4.95 -25.25
C ASP A 381 -20.28 -3.98 -24.32
N HIS A 382 -21.30 -4.50 -23.62
CA HIS A 382 -22.15 -3.71 -22.73
C HIS A 382 -21.43 -3.31 -21.43
N TYR A 383 -20.60 -4.21 -20.89
CA TYR A 383 -19.95 -3.99 -19.60
C TYR A 383 -18.44 -3.77 -19.72
N PHE A 384 -17.68 -4.77 -20.19
CA PHE A 384 -16.23 -4.72 -20.15
C PHE A 384 -15.67 -3.65 -21.10
N GLU A 385 -16.11 -3.65 -22.37
CA GLU A 385 -15.66 -2.64 -23.33
C GLU A 385 -16.11 -1.24 -22.92
N LYS A 386 -17.34 -1.10 -22.41
CA LYS A 386 -17.85 0.18 -21.90
C LYS A 386 -17.03 0.68 -20.71
N ALA A 387 -16.67 -0.19 -19.76
CA ALA A 387 -15.82 0.17 -18.63
C ALA A 387 -14.42 0.63 -19.07
N LEU A 388 -13.82 -0.01 -20.09
CA LEU A 388 -12.54 0.45 -20.65
C LEU A 388 -12.65 1.86 -21.27
N ARG A 389 -13.75 2.14 -21.98
CA ARG A 389 -14.00 3.48 -22.54
C ARG A 389 -14.16 4.54 -21.45
N VAL A 390 -14.86 4.24 -20.35
CA VAL A 390 -15.00 5.18 -19.22
C VAL A 390 -13.69 5.31 -18.44
N ARG A 391 -12.91 4.24 -18.27
CA ARG A 391 -11.55 4.31 -17.70
C ARG A 391 -10.68 5.30 -18.47
N ARG A 392 -10.78 5.30 -19.81
CA ARG A 392 -10.09 6.29 -20.64
C ARG A 392 -10.54 7.72 -20.33
N LEU A 393 -11.84 7.97 -20.15
CA LEU A 393 -12.33 9.30 -19.75
C LEU A 393 -11.78 9.74 -18.39
N ILE A 394 -11.68 8.83 -17.42
CA ILE A 394 -11.06 9.09 -16.12
C ILE A 394 -9.59 9.48 -16.31
N ALA A 395 -8.83 8.72 -17.10
CA ALA A 395 -7.43 9.05 -17.39
C ALA A 395 -7.28 10.40 -18.12
N GLU A 396 -8.18 10.71 -19.06
CA GLU A 396 -8.22 11.98 -19.78
C GLU A 396 -8.52 13.16 -18.86
N ASP A 397 -9.29 13.00 -17.78
CA ASP A 397 -9.51 14.06 -16.80
C ASP A 397 -8.20 14.45 -16.09
N PHE A 398 -7.39 13.47 -15.68
CA PHE A 398 -6.05 13.72 -15.13
C PHE A 398 -5.11 14.36 -16.15
N ALA A 399 -5.09 13.84 -17.38
CA ALA A 399 -4.26 14.42 -18.45
C ALA A 399 -4.63 15.88 -18.73
N LYS A 400 -5.93 16.23 -18.74
CA LYS A 400 -6.37 17.62 -18.93
C LYS A 400 -5.84 18.56 -17.85
N VAL A 401 -5.85 18.15 -16.57
CA VAL A 401 -5.38 19.03 -15.49
C VAL A 401 -3.85 19.15 -15.46
N PHE A 402 -3.11 18.08 -15.77
CA PHE A 402 -1.65 18.07 -15.73
C PHE A 402 -0.97 18.54 -17.03
N GLU A 403 -1.63 18.39 -18.18
CA GLU A 403 -1.02 18.56 -19.51
C GLU A 403 -1.73 19.60 -20.39
N THR A 404 -2.67 20.38 -19.84
CA THR A 404 -3.31 21.46 -20.61
C THR A 404 -2.28 22.45 -21.16
N GLN A 405 -2.53 22.91 -22.38
CA GLN A 405 -1.71 23.91 -23.06
C GLN A 405 -1.92 25.33 -22.50
N GLN A 406 -3.03 25.55 -21.79
CA GLN A 406 -3.27 26.80 -21.09
C GLN A 406 -2.46 26.77 -19.79
N GLU A 407 -1.28 27.38 -19.79
CA GLU A 407 -0.35 27.39 -18.65
C GLU A 407 -1.01 27.91 -17.36
N ALA A 408 -1.96 28.83 -17.51
CA ALA A 408 -2.78 29.37 -16.43
C ALA A 408 -3.71 28.32 -15.78
N ASP A 409 -4.05 27.23 -16.47
CA ASP A 409 -4.98 26.17 -16.06
C ASP A 409 -4.30 24.81 -15.79
N LYS A 410 -2.98 24.73 -15.98
CA LYS A 410 -2.16 23.55 -15.67
C LYS A 410 -1.81 23.44 -14.19
N VAL A 411 -2.01 22.28 -13.57
CA VAL A 411 -1.58 21.99 -12.19
C VAL A 411 -0.39 21.04 -12.21
N ASP A 412 0.42 21.06 -11.15
CA ASP A 412 1.58 20.17 -11.02
C ASP A 412 1.29 19.02 -10.06
N ILE A 413 0.48 19.28 -9.02
CA ILE A 413 0.03 18.31 -8.03
C ILE A 413 -1.47 18.52 -7.76
N LEU A 414 -2.18 17.43 -7.50
CA LEU A 414 -3.52 17.46 -6.90
C LEU A 414 -3.42 17.14 -5.42
N LEU A 415 -4.10 17.93 -4.59
CA LEU A 415 -4.27 17.66 -3.15
C LEU A 415 -5.71 17.18 -2.93
N THR A 416 -5.87 15.98 -2.38
CA THR A 416 -7.19 15.38 -2.09
C THR A 416 -7.19 14.75 -0.70
N PRO A 417 -8.36 14.46 -0.10
CA PRO A 417 -8.44 13.50 0.99
C PRO A 417 -7.89 12.13 0.56
N THR A 418 -7.32 11.35 1.51
CA THR A 418 -7.02 9.92 1.26
C THR A 418 -8.23 9.03 1.57
N THR A 419 -8.90 9.31 2.68
CA THR A 419 -10.10 8.60 3.17
C THR A 419 -11.17 9.60 3.55
N LEU A 420 -12.45 9.17 3.61
CA LEU A 420 -13.59 10.06 3.88
C LEU A 420 -13.77 10.37 5.37
N SER A 421 -13.24 9.51 6.24
CA SER A 421 -13.24 9.65 7.69
C SER A 421 -11.91 9.17 8.28
N ASP A 422 -11.81 9.19 9.61
CA ASP A 422 -10.85 8.35 10.33
C ASP A 422 -11.24 6.87 10.27
N ALA A 423 -10.39 6.00 10.84
CA ALA A 423 -10.55 4.56 10.75
C ALA A 423 -11.89 4.07 11.35
N PRO A 424 -12.75 3.39 10.56
CA PRO A 424 -14.00 2.82 11.04
C PRO A 424 -13.81 1.81 12.17
N VAL A 425 -14.83 1.69 13.04
CA VAL A 425 -14.91 0.59 14.01
C VAL A 425 -15.24 -0.70 13.28
N TYR A 426 -14.55 -1.79 13.63
CA TYR A 426 -14.70 -3.09 12.97
C TYR A 426 -16.14 -3.59 12.95
N LYS A 427 -16.84 -3.57 14.09
CA LYS A 427 -18.24 -4.04 14.17
C LYS A 427 -19.18 -3.33 13.19
N ASP A 428 -18.97 -2.03 12.95
CA ASP A 428 -19.78 -1.24 12.04
C ASP A 428 -19.36 -1.50 10.59
N PHE A 429 -18.05 -1.61 10.36
CA PHE A 429 -17.47 -1.89 9.05
C PHE A 429 -17.99 -3.21 8.45
N ILE A 430 -18.06 -4.28 9.25
CA ILE A 430 -18.51 -5.60 8.78
C ILE A 430 -20.02 -5.73 8.56
N THR A 431 -20.81 -4.69 8.87
CA THR A 431 -22.25 -4.68 8.55
C THR A 431 -22.52 -4.51 7.05
N LEU A 432 -21.56 -3.93 6.33
CA LEU A 432 -21.63 -3.68 4.89
C LEU A 432 -21.07 -4.86 4.09
N SER A 433 -21.52 -5.01 2.85
CA SER A 433 -20.88 -5.97 1.93
C SER A 433 -19.47 -5.51 1.56
N ASN A 434 -18.57 -6.45 1.21
CA ASN A 434 -17.21 -6.11 0.76
C ASN A 434 -17.20 -5.09 -0.40
N ARG A 435 -18.21 -5.16 -1.29
CA ARG A 435 -18.37 -4.19 -2.39
C ARG A 435 -18.68 -2.79 -1.86
N ASP A 436 -19.62 -2.67 -0.93
CA ASP A 436 -20.05 -1.38 -0.39
C ASP A 436 -18.98 -0.76 0.51
N GLN A 437 -18.25 -1.60 1.26
CA GLN A 437 -17.03 -1.20 1.95
C GLN A 437 -16.05 -0.55 0.96
N CYS A 438 -15.61 -1.27 -0.09
CA CYS A 438 -14.68 -0.73 -1.08
C CYS A 438 -15.20 0.55 -1.76
N ALA A 439 -16.51 0.66 -2.04
CA ALA A 439 -17.09 1.84 -2.65
C ALA A 439 -16.89 3.11 -1.82
N VAL A 440 -16.97 3.01 -0.49
CA VAL A 440 -16.72 4.11 0.44
C VAL A 440 -15.23 4.30 0.69
N GLN A 441 -14.53 3.20 1.01
CA GLN A 441 -13.15 3.25 1.50
C GLN A 441 -12.14 3.67 0.41
N ASP A 442 -12.43 3.36 -0.86
CA ASP A 442 -11.52 3.58 -1.96
C ASP A 442 -11.95 4.74 -2.89
N PHE A 443 -13.01 5.48 -2.54
CA PHE A 443 -13.57 6.58 -3.33
C PHE A 443 -12.51 7.59 -3.76
N CYS A 444 -11.68 8.03 -2.81
CA CYS A 444 -10.65 9.02 -3.07
C CYS A 444 -9.42 8.46 -3.78
N THR A 445 -9.21 7.15 -3.78
CA THR A 445 -7.94 6.53 -4.18
C THR A 445 -7.99 5.86 -5.55
N GLN A 446 -9.11 5.25 -5.94
CA GLN A 446 -9.23 4.51 -7.20
C GLN A 446 -8.94 5.32 -8.48
N PRO A 447 -9.32 6.61 -8.59
CA PRO A 447 -9.05 7.39 -9.79
C PRO A 447 -7.57 7.38 -10.21
N ALA A 448 -6.64 7.39 -9.25
CA ALA A 448 -5.20 7.34 -9.53
C ALA A 448 -4.76 6.01 -10.16
N ASN A 449 -5.34 4.87 -9.75
CA ASN A 449 -5.04 3.56 -10.34
C ASN A 449 -5.59 3.46 -11.77
N MET A 450 -6.78 4.02 -12.00
CA MET A 450 -7.41 4.06 -13.32
C MET A 450 -6.53 4.79 -14.34
N ALA A 451 -5.95 5.92 -13.91
CA ALA A 451 -5.06 6.76 -14.71
C ALA A 451 -3.59 6.30 -14.72
N GLY A 452 -3.19 5.38 -13.85
CA GLY A 452 -1.81 4.88 -13.77
C GLY A 452 -0.80 5.86 -13.14
N ILE A 453 -1.26 6.96 -12.56
CA ILE A 453 -0.43 8.06 -12.04
C ILE A 453 0.06 7.81 -10.59
N PRO A 454 1.20 8.38 -10.16
CA PRO A 454 1.69 8.21 -8.79
C PRO A 454 0.82 8.97 -7.77
N ALA A 455 0.68 8.41 -6.57
CA ALA A 455 -0.05 9.03 -5.47
C ALA A 455 0.56 8.65 -4.11
N VAL A 456 0.64 9.59 -3.18
CA VAL A 456 1.17 9.37 -1.82
C VAL A 456 0.18 9.85 -0.77
N SER A 457 -0.07 9.04 0.25
CA SER A 457 -0.81 9.42 1.46
C SER A 457 0.17 9.87 2.54
N ILE A 458 -0.14 10.99 3.21
CA ILE A 458 0.69 11.62 4.24
C ILE A 458 -0.18 11.90 5.47
N PRO A 459 0.20 11.41 6.67
CA PRO A 459 -0.48 11.76 7.92
C PRO A 459 -0.37 13.24 8.24
N VAL A 460 -1.46 13.87 8.66
CA VAL A 460 -1.51 15.31 8.91
C VAL A 460 -1.78 15.62 10.39
N ARG A 461 -2.81 15.02 10.96
CA ARG A 461 -3.20 15.26 12.37
C ARG A 461 -4.00 14.08 12.92
N LEU A 462 -4.34 14.16 14.20
CA LEU A 462 -5.35 13.29 14.80
C LEU A 462 -6.75 13.91 14.71
N SER A 463 -7.76 13.06 14.60
CA SER A 463 -9.18 13.39 14.79
C SER A 463 -9.50 13.60 16.27
N LYS A 464 -10.72 14.05 16.57
CA LYS A 464 -11.24 14.14 17.95
C LYS A 464 -11.24 12.79 18.66
N ALA A 465 -11.36 11.68 17.92
CA ALA A 465 -11.25 10.31 18.45
C ALA A 465 -9.80 9.87 18.65
N GLY A 466 -8.82 10.75 18.41
CA GLY A 466 -7.41 10.45 18.51
C GLY A 466 -6.93 9.48 17.42
N LEU A 467 -7.56 9.46 16.25
CA LEU A 467 -7.19 8.59 15.13
C LEU A 467 -6.53 9.39 14.01
N PRO A 468 -5.61 8.80 13.22
CA PRO A 468 -4.96 9.52 12.12
C PRO A 468 -5.96 10.02 11.07
N LEU A 469 -5.72 11.26 10.63
CA LEU A 469 -6.30 11.87 9.44
C LEU A 469 -5.16 12.22 8.48
N SER A 470 -5.29 11.76 7.24
CA SER A 470 -4.25 11.88 6.21
C SER A 470 -4.81 12.49 4.93
N LEU A 471 -3.93 13.14 4.18
CA LEU A 471 -4.23 13.66 2.84
C LEU A 471 -3.36 12.97 1.80
N GLN A 472 -3.80 13.10 0.56
CA GLN A 472 -3.19 12.48 -0.60
C GLN A 472 -2.70 13.56 -1.57
N LEU A 473 -1.48 13.35 -2.08
CA LEU A 473 -0.97 14.05 -3.24
C LEU A 473 -0.99 13.13 -4.44
N MET A 474 -1.33 13.65 -5.62
CA MET A 474 -1.15 12.98 -6.91
C MET A 474 -0.40 13.90 -7.87
N SER A 475 0.47 13.35 -8.71
CA SER A 475 1.15 14.10 -9.77
C SER A 475 1.04 13.36 -11.10
N ASN A 476 1.54 13.96 -12.19
CA ASN A 476 1.62 13.25 -13.47
C ASN A 476 2.61 12.06 -13.39
N SER A 477 2.46 11.13 -14.32
CA SER A 477 3.29 9.92 -14.45
C SER A 477 4.79 10.24 -14.44
N PHE A 478 5.56 9.43 -13.70
CA PHE A 478 7.01 9.54 -13.53
C PHE A 478 7.49 10.86 -12.91
N ASN A 479 6.64 11.51 -12.11
CA ASN A 479 6.97 12.73 -11.37
C ASN A 479 7.01 12.50 -9.85
N GLU A 480 7.47 11.33 -9.42
CA GLU A 480 7.66 10.97 -8.00
C GLU A 480 8.64 11.91 -7.29
N GLN A 481 9.64 12.46 -8.00
CA GLN A 481 10.56 13.45 -7.45
C GLN A 481 9.80 14.66 -6.90
N LEU A 482 8.97 15.30 -7.73
CA LEU A 482 8.17 16.46 -7.31
C LEU A 482 7.16 16.06 -6.23
N LEU A 483 6.46 14.94 -6.45
CA LEU A 483 5.45 14.44 -5.53
C LEU A 483 5.99 14.26 -4.11
N LEU A 484 7.15 13.60 -3.98
CA LEU A 484 7.77 13.31 -2.69
C LEU A 484 8.52 14.51 -2.12
N THR A 485 9.01 15.45 -2.94
CA THR A 485 9.51 16.74 -2.45
C THR A 485 8.40 17.54 -1.75
N VAL A 486 7.23 17.66 -2.37
CA VAL A 486 6.10 18.38 -1.76
C VAL A 486 5.55 17.62 -0.56
N ALA A 487 5.51 16.28 -0.63
CA ALA A 487 5.14 15.47 0.52
C ALA A 487 6.06 15.69 1.73
N ARG A 488 7.39 15.77 1.51
CA ARG A 488 8.38 16.05 2.55
C ARG A 488 8.15 17.42 3.20
N TRP A 489 7.81 18.42 2.40
CA TRP A 489 7.49 19.74 2.93
C TRP A 489 6.25 19.70 3.83
N ILE A 490 5.16 19.07 3.38
CA ILE A 490 3.93 18.92 4.17
C ILE A 490 4.21 18.16 5.46
N GLU A 491 4.93 17.03 5.39
CA GLU A 491 5.31 16.22 6.56
C GLU A 491 6.01 17.07 7.63
N ALA A 492 6.94 17.94 7.24
CA ALA A 492 7.65 18.82 8.17
C ALA A 492 6.73 19.90 8.76
N GLU A 493 5.89 20.54 7.94
CA GLU A 493 5.01 21.63 8.37
C GLU A 493 3.92 21.15 9.34
N VAL A 494 3.35 19.96 9.10
CA VAL A 494 2.28 19.42 9.94
C VAL A 494 2.81 18.74 11.21
N SER A 495 4.08 18.31 11.19
CA SER A 495 4.80 17.71 12.33
C SER A 495 4.00 16.59 13.04
N PHE A 496 3.38 15.71 12.26
CA PHE A 496 2.62 14.57 12.80
C PHE A 496 3.54 13.60 13.54
N ASP A 497 3.28 13.35 14.83
CA ASP A 497 4.05 12.39 15.63
C ASP A 497 3.60 10.94 15.31
N SER A 498 4.24 10.35 14.31
CA SER A 498 4.03 8.95 13.93
C SER A 498 4.43 7.93 15.01
N LEU A 499 5.15 8.35 16.06
CA LEU A 499 5.57 7.48 17.16
C LEU A 499 4.55 7.44 18.29
N GLN A 500 3.55 8.33 18.28
CA GLN A 500 2.49 8.31 19.28
C GLN A 500 1.68 7.01 19.25
N SER A 501 1.59 6.33 18.10
CA SER A 501 1.03 4.97 17.98
C SER A 501 1.77 3.95 18.86
N LEU A 502 3.10 4.05 18.92
CA LEU A 502 3.96 3.12 19.66
C LEU A 502 3.77 3.23 21.18
N GLN A 503 3.32 4.40 21.65
CA GLN A 503 3.11 4.68 23.07
C GLN A 503 1.77 4.13 23.58
N ARG A 504 0.77 3.94 22.71
CA ARG A 504 -0.59 3.53 23.11
C ARG A 504 -0.67 2.16 23.74
N HIS A 505 0.13 1.22 23.21
CA HIS A 505 0.18 -0.17 23.67
C HIS A 505 1.61 -0.54 24.10
N ALA A 506 2.41 0.46 24.46
CA ALA A 506 3.75 0.24 24.99
C ALA A 506 3.65 -0.58 26.30
N ILE A 507 4.29 -1.74 26.27
CA ILE A 507 4.69 -2.55 27.44
C ILE A 507 5.95 -1.96 28.04
#